data_AF-A0A9J6GA94-F1
#
_entry.id   AF-A0A9J6GA94-F1
#
_cell.length_a   1.000
_cell.length_b   1.000
_cell.length_c   1.000
_cell.angle_alpha   90.00
_cell.angle_beta   90.00
_cell.angle_gamma   90.00
#
_symmetry.space_group_name_H-M   'P 1'
#
loop_
_entity.id
_entity.type
_entity.pdbx_description
1 polymer ?
#
loop_
_entity_poly.entity_id
_entity_poly.type
_entity_poly.pdbx_seq_one_letter_code
_entity_poly.pdbx_strand_id
1 'polypeptide(L)' 'MMGSTETALITLEGSFVPRYVFYWQAEYRCDPECPEAQFCQRCHKMGHRQDVCTLPPSTELCQT' A
#
# COMPACT_ATOMS: atom_id res chain seq x y z
N MET A 1 -7.20 4.65 -23.41
CA MET A 1 -6.40 5.66 -22.67
C MET A 1 -7.31 6.25 -21.60
N MET A 2 -6.95 6.18 -20.31
CA MET A 2 -7.83 6.60 -19.18
C MET A 2 -7.90 8.14 -19.02
N GLY A 3 -8.27 8.86 -20.08
CA GLY A 3 -8.34 10.33 -20.05
C GLY A 3 -6.99 10.98 -19.71
N SER A 4 -6.99 11.98 -18.82
CA SER A 4 -5.80 12.71 -18.37
C SER A 4 -4.99 12.01 -17.26
N THR A 5 -5.43 10.82 -16.81
CA THR A 5 -4.81 10.07 -15.72
C THR A 5 -4.33 8.72 -16.23
N GLU A 6 -3.12 8.32 -15.89
CA GLU A 6 -2.58 7.02 -16.28
C GLU A 6 -2.95 5.90 -15.29
N THR A 7 -3.43 6.28 -14.09
CA THR A 7 -3.74 5.36 -12.99
C THR A 7 -5.06 5.72 -12.33
N ALA A 8 -5.84 4.70 -11.98
CA ALA A 8 -7.05 4.83 -11.17
C ALA A 8 -7.04 3.79 -10.05
N LEU A 9 -7.45 4.19 -8.84
CA LEU A 9 -7.75 3.26 -7.76
C LEU A 9 -9.22 2.86 -7.84
N ILE A 10 -9.47 1.56 -7.89
CA ILE A 10 -10.83 1.00 -7.91
C ILE A 10 -11.01 0.07 -6.72
N THR A 11 -12.13 0.20 -6.03
CA THR A 11 -12.52 -0.69 -4.93
C THR A 11 -13.54 -1.68 -5.45
N LEU A 12 -13.30 -2.97 -5.22
CA LEU A 12 -14.18 -4.05 -5.63
C LEU A 12 -14.68 -4.77 -4.38
N GLU A 13 -15.98 -5.06 -4.33
CA GLU A 13 -16.58 -5.83 -3.24
C GLU A 13 -16.87 -7.26 -3.73
N GLY A 14 -16.30 -8.26 -3.04
CA GLY A 14 -16.49 -9.66 -3.38
C GLY A 14 -15.37 -10.56 -2.84
N SER A 15 -15.49 -11.86 -3.08
CA SER A 15 -14.50 -12.86 -2.67
C SER A 15 -13.36 -13.04 -3.68
N PHE A 16 -13.40 -12.33 -4.81
CA PHE A 16 -12.47 -12.51 -5.92
C PHE A 16 -11.94 -11.16 -6.43
N VAL A 17 -10.63 -11.10 -6.66
CA VAL A 17 -9.98 -9.94 -7.29
C VAL A 17 -9.84 -10.23 -8.79
N PRO A 18 -10.55 -9.50 -9.67
CA PRO A 18 -10.43 -9.69 -11.10
C PRO A 18 -9.04 -9.27 -11.59
N ARG A 19 -8.51 -10.04 -12.53
CA ARG A 19 -7.23 -9.73 -13.19
C ARG A 19 -7.38 -8.59 -14.22
N TYR A 20 -8.59 -8.39 -14.73
CA TYR A 20 -8.90 -7.37 -15.72
C TYR A 20 -10.24 -6.70 -15.43
N VAL A 21 -10.33 -5.41 -15.76
CA VAL A 21 -11.57 -4.63 -15.72
C VAL A 21 -11.83 -3.98 -17.06
N PHE A 22 -13.12 -3.86 -17.40
CA PHE A 22 -13.54 -3.18 -18.60
C PHE A 22 -13.93 -1.74 -18.25
N TYR A 23 -13.22 -0.77 -18.84
CA TYR A 23 -13.48 0.65 -18.67
C TYR A 23 -13.47 1.34 -20.03
N TRP A 24 -14.53 2.09 -20.35
CA TRP A 24 -14.63 2.86 -21.61
C TRP A 24 -14.24 2.06 -22.86
N GLN A 25 -14.84 0.89 -23.03
CA GLN A 25 -14.63 0.01 -24.18
C GLN A 25 -13.22 -0.61 -24.29
N ALA A 26 -12.38 -0.48 -23.26
CA ALA A 26 -11.06 -1.08 -23.22
C ALA A 26 -10.89 -1.97 -21.98
N GLU A 27 -10.09 -3.02 -22.14
CA GLU A 27 -9.70 -3.92 -21.07
C GLU A 27 -8.40 -3.44 -20.42
N TYR A 28 -8.41 -3.35 -19.09
CA TYR A 28 -7.28 -2.89 -18.29
C TYR A 28 -6.90 -3.96 -17.28
N ARG A 29 -5.61 -4.24 -17.15
CA ARG A 29 -5.10 -5.14 -16.13
C ARG A 29 -5.18 -4.48 -14.75
N CYS A 30 -5.67 -5.23 -13.78
CA CYS A 30 -5.65 -4.85 -12.37
C CYS A 30 -4.54 -5.61 -11.66
N ASP A 31 -3.58 -4.87 -11.11
CA ASP A 31 -2.61 -5.43 -10.18
C ASP A 31 -3.08 -5.07 -8.75
N PRO A 32 -3.32 -6.06 -7.87
CA PRO A 32 -3.77 -5.79 -6.52
C PRO A 32 -2.74 -4.94 -5.78
N GLU A 33 -3.18 -3.81 -5.23
CA GLU A 33 -2.37 -3.08 -4.26
C GLU A 33 -2.37 -3.90 -2.96
N CYS A 34 -1.31 -4.64 -2.73
CA CYS A 34 -1.04 -5.28 -1.44
C CYS A 34 -0.16 -4.32 -0.64
N PRO A 35 -0.72 -3.41 0.17
CA PRO A 35 0.10 -2.54 1.00
C PRO A 35 0.95 -3.43 1.90
N GLU A 36 2.28 -3.28 1.82
CA GLU A 36 3.16 -3.94 2.75
C GLU A 36 2.73 -3.60 4.18
N ALA A 37 2.72 -4.61 5.05
CA ALA A 37 2.42 -4.41 6.46
C ALA A 37 3.35 -3.29 6.96
N GLN A 38 2.77 -2.17 7.38
CA GLN A 38 3.54 -1.02 7.80
C GLN A 38 4.32 -1.41 9.06
N PHE A 39 5.61 -1.67 8.89
CA PHE A 39 6.52 -2.08 9.94
C PHE A 39 7.28 -0.86 10.44
N CYS A 40 7.16 -0.59 11.73
CA CYS A 40 7.88 0.52 12.35
C CYS A 40 9.29 0.07 12.74
N GLN A 41 10.31 0.62 12.08
CA GLN A 41 11.72 0.35 12.42
C GLN A 41 12.14 0.92 13.79
N ARG A 42 11.32 1.77 14.44
CA ARG A 42 11.61 2.30 15.77
C ARG A 42 11.19 1.37 16.90
N CYS A 43 10.00 0.78 16.80
CA CYS A 43 9.44 -0.06 17.88
C CYS A 43 9.26 -1.52 17.50
N HIS A 44 9.57 -1.85 16.25
CA HIS A 44 9.48 -3.18 15.66
C HIS A 44 8.07 -3.79 15.72
N LYS A 45 7.04 -2.94 15.79
CA LYS A 45 5.63 -3.32 15.73
C LYS A 45 5.04 -3.02 14.36
N MET A 46 4.08 -3.84 13.95
CA MET A 46 3.27 -3.62 12.75
C MET A 46 2.13 -2.63 13.03
N GLY A 47 1.59 -2.04 11.96
CA GLY A 47 0.39 -1.20 11.99
C GLY A 47 0.64 0.30 11.90
N HIS A 48 1.90 0.73 11.86
CA HIS A 48 2.24 2.15 11.68
C HIS A 48 3.64 2.32 11.07
N ARG A 49 3.85 3.46 10.40
CA ARG A 49 5.16 3.87 9.91
C ARG A 49 5.98 4.52 11.03
N GLN A 50 7.29 4.61 10.83
CA GLN A 50 8.21 5.20 11.82
C GLN A 50 7.96 6.69 12.11
N ASP A 51 7.48 7.45 11.12
CA ASP A 51 7.16 8.88 11.21
C ASP A 51 5.98 9.17 12.16
N VAL A 52 4.99 8.28 12.21
CA VAL A 52 3.81 8.38 13.09
C VAL A 52 3.97 7.59 14.41
N CYS A 53 5.14 7.03 14.67
CA CYS A 53 5.38 6.26 15.89
C CYS A 53 5.35 7.16 17.13
N THR A 54 4.49 6.81 18.08
CA THR A 54 4.33 7.52 19.37
C THR A 54 5.38 7.13 20.40
N LEU A 55 6.15 6.07 20.17
CA LEU A 55 7.24 5.68 21.05
C LEU A 55 8.45 6.60 20.83
N PRO A 56 9.16 6.95 21.93
CA PRO A 56 10.40 7.73 21.81
C PRO A 56 11.40 6.95 20.96
N PRO A 57 12.28 7.64 20.21
CA PRO A 57 13.36 6.98 19.48
C PRO A 57 14.19 6.13 20.46
N SER A 58 14.37 4.85 20.14
CA SER A 58 15.24 3.98 20.91
C SER A 58 16.67 4.49 20.80
N THR A 59 17.24 4.97 21.90
CA THR A 59 18.64 5.38 22.03
C THR A 59 19.59 4.18 22.08
N GLU A 60 19.33 3.12 21.32
CA GLU A 60 20.29 2.04 21.13
C GLU A 60 21.25 2.45 20.02
N LEU A 61 22.15 3.37 20.37
CA LEU A 61 23.37 3.58 19.63
C LEU A 61 24.11 2.23 19.61
N CYS A 62 24.27 1.64 18.43
CA CYS A 62 25.22 0.56 18.23
C CYS A 62 26.61 1.14 18.51
N GLN A 63 27.12 0.94 19.72
CA GLN A 63 28.49 1.29 20.07
C GLN A 63 29.42 0.28 19.40
N THR A 64 29.99 0.66 18.26
CA THR A 64 31.13 -0.02 17.63
C THR A 64 32.44 0.46 18.23
#